data_AF-A0A529TRQ6-F1
#
_entry.id   AF-A0A529TRQ6-F1
#
_cell.length_a   1.000
_cell.length_b   1.000
_cell.length_c   1.000
_cell.angle_alpha   90.00
_cell.angle_beta   90.00
_cell.angle_gamma   90.00
#
_symmetry.space_group_name_H-M   'P 1'
#
loop_
_entity.id
_entity.type
_entity.pdbx_description
1 polymer ?
#
loop_
_entity_poly.entity_id
_entity_poly.type
_entity_poly.pdbx_seq_one_letter_code
_entity_poly.pdbx_strand_id
1 'polypeptide(L)'
;MATKRVPPTPIAADATIADMIETLDKPVEYVRRVLEKLERCKRAHGDAQVRVGVRGRAEAPNYLIEYVREDAKTRERTTHQDAAYSGSTHR
;
A
#
# COMPACT_ATOMS: atom_id res chain seq x y z
N MET A 1 13.92 -18.45 17.92
CA MET A 1 14.15 -17.13 17.28
C MET A 1 13.69 -17.24 15.83
N ALA A 2 12.60 -16.58 15.45
CA ALA A 2 12.10 -16.61 14.07
C ALA A 2 12.99 -15.71 13.19
N THR A 3 13.73 -16.32 12.27
CA THR A 3 14.55 -15.62 11.28
C THR A 3 13.64 -14.78 10.38
N LYS A 4 13.66 -13.46 10.54
CA LYS A 4 13.00 -12.49 9.66
C LYS A 4 13.49 -12.69 8.23
N ARG A 5 12.69 -13.34 7.39
CA ARG A 5 13.01 -13.51 5.96
C ARG A 5 12.73 -12.20 5.25
N VAL A 6 13.80 -11.50 4.87
CA VAL A 6 13.77 -10.37 3.94
C VAL A 6 13.38 -10.87 2.56
N PRO A 7 12.40 -10.27 1.84
CA PRO A 7 12.20 -10.59 0.45
C PRO A 7 13.54 -10.36 -0.24
N PRO A 8 14.12 -11.40 -0.87
CA PRO A 8 15.49 -11.35 -1.40
C PRO A 8 15.63 -10.31 -2.52
N THR A 9 14.51 -9.90 -3.11
CA THR A 9 14.46 -8.99 -4.25
C THR A 9 13.96 -7.63 -3.79
N PRO A 10 14.71 -6.54 -4.05
CA PRO A 10 14.20 -5.18 -3.92
C PRO A 10 12.93 -5.03 -4.77
N ILE A 11 11.89 -4.43 -4.21
CA ILE A 11 10.66 -4.13 -4.95
C ILE A 11 11.00 -2.97 -5.91
N ALA A 12 10.73 -3.16 -7.21
CA ALA A 12 10.94 -2.10 -8.19
C ALA A 12 10.04 -0.89 -7.87
N ALA A 13 10.47 0.33 -8.24
CA ALA A 13 9.75 1.55 -7.90
C ALA A 13 8.34 1.62 -8.53
N ASP A 14 8.15 0.92 -9.65
CA ASP A 14 6.93 0.80 -10.44
C ASP A 14 6.23 -0.56 -10.24
N ALA A 15 6.71 -1.40 -9.32
CA ALA A 15 6.10 -2.69 -9.04
C ALA A 15 4.66 -2.53 -8.52
N THR A 16 3.79 -3.38 -9.02
CA THR A 16 2.39 -3.47 -8.61
C THR A 16 2.21 -4.61 -7.61
N ILE A 17 1.01 -4.69 -7.02
CA ILE A 17 0.65 -5.84 -6.17
C ILE A 17 0.72 -7.16 -6.98
N ALA A 18 0.45 -7.12 -8.29
CA ALA A 18 0.48 -8.30 -9.16
C ALA A 18 1.90 -8.90 -9.24
N ASP A 19 2.92 -8.05 -9.36
CA ASP A 19 4.34 -8.45 -9.40
C ASP A 19 4.81 -9.10 -8.09
N MET A 20 4.05 -8.93 -7.01
CA MET A 20 4.39 -9.40 -5.69
C MET A 20 3.60 -10.63 -5.25
N ILE A 21 2.58 -11.06 -6.01
CA ILE A 21 1.61 -12.11 -5.59
C ILE A 21 2.33 -13.38 -5.08
N GLU A 22 3.35 -13.84 -5.80
CA GLU A 22 4.09 -15.07 -5.47
C GLU A 22 4.90 -14.99 -4.17
N THR A 23 5.17 -13.77 -3.70
CA THR A 23 5.94 -13.50 -2.47
C THR A 23 5.05 -13.28 -1.24
N LEU A 24 3.73 -13.16 -1.43
CA LEU A 24 2.76 -12.95 -0.36
C LEU A 24 2.36 -14.28 0.27
N ASP A 25 2.30 -14.33 1.59
CA ASP A 25 1.87 -15.51 2.35
C ASP A 25 0.38 -15.83 2.12
N LYS A 26 -0.47 -14.78 2.11
CA LYS A 26 -1.91 -14.85 1.83
C LYS A 26 -2.30 -13.78 0.81
N PRO A 27 -2.05 -14.00 -0.50
CA PRO A 27 -2.24 -12.97 -1.51
C PRO A 27 -3.69 -12.45 -1.58
N VAL A 28 -4.68 -13.35 -1.45
CA VAL A 28 -6.10 -12.97 -1.49
C VAL A 28 -6.48 -12.07 -0.32
N GLU A 29 -6.12 -12.43 0.91
CA GLU A 29 -6.43 -11.61 2.10
C GLU A 29 -5.68 -10.27 2.06
N TYR A 30 -4.43 -10.28 1.61
CA TYR A 30 -3.64 -9.06 1.44
C TYR A 30 -4.33 -8.08 0.49
N VAL A 31 -4.71 -8.55 -0.72
CA VAL A 31 -5.41 -7.74 -1.72
C VAL A 31 -6.77 -7.27 -1.19
N ARG A 32 -7.55 -8.16 -0.56
CA ARG A 32 -8.85 -7.83 0.02
C ARG A 32 -8.75 -6.67 1.01
N ARG A 33 -7.76 -6.70 1.91
CA ARG A 33 -7.53 -5.64 2.89
C ARG A 33 -7.05 -4.33 2.27
N VAL A 34 -6.15 -4.40 1.29
CA VAL A 34 -5.71 -3.21 0.55
C VAL A 34 -6.90 -2.53 -0.12
N LEU A 35 -7.75 -3.30 -0.81
CA LEU A 35 -8.95 -2.77 -1.47
C LEU A 35 -9.96 -2.20 -0.46
N GLU A 36 -10.17 -2.87 0.68
CA GLU A 36 -11.05 -2.38 1.76
C GLU A 36 -10.61 -0.99 2.25
N LYS A 37 -9.30 -0.80 2.50
CA LYS A 37 -8.76 0.47 2.97
C LYS A 37 -8.76 1.54 1.87
N LEU A 38 -8.40 1.16 0.64
CA LEU A 38 -8.40 2.08 -0.50
C LEU A 38 -9.80 2.61 -0.78
N GLU A 39 -10.79 1.73 -0.81
CA GLU A 39 -12.19 2.11 -1.05
C GLU A 39 -12.73 3.02 0.05
N ARG A 40 -12.34 2.78 1.32
CA ARG A 40 -12.68 3.69 2.42
C ARG A 40 -12.10 5.10 2.20
N CYS A 41 -10.82 5.18 1.82
CA CYS A 41 -10.16 6.46 1.54
C CYS A 41 -10.79 7.16 0.33
N LYS A 42 -11.04 6.41 -0.75
CA LYS A 42 -11.69 6.92 -1.97
C LYS A 42 -13.06 7.52 -1.69
N ARG A 43 -13.87 6.89 -0.85
CA ARG A 43 -15.18 7.42 -0.43
C ARG A 43 -15.08 8.70 0.39
N ALA A 44 -14.03 8.85 1.19
CA ALA A 44 -13.83 10.01 2.05
C ALA A 44 -13.20 11.20 1.30
N HIS A 45 -12.30 10.93 0.36
CA HIS A 45 -11.41 11.96 -0.20
C HIS A 45 -11.41 12.06 -1.73
N GLY A 46 -12.03 11.12 -2.45
CA GLY A 46 -12.02 11.08 -3.90
C GLY A 46 -10.83 10.29 -4.44
N ASP A 47 -9.99 10.92 -5.26
CA ASP A 47 -8.89 10.22 -5.94
C ASP A 47 -7.86 9.69 -4.94
N ALA A 48 -7.60 8.38 -4.96
CA ALA A 48 -6.76 7.69 -3.97
C ALA A 48 -5.92 6.59 -4.62
N GLN A 49 -4.71 6.41 -4.11
CA GLN A 49 -3.71 5.46 -4.60
C GLN A 49 -3.06 4.67 -3.47
N VAL A 50 -2.52 3.50 -3.83
CA VAL A 50 -1.76 2.62 -2.93
C VAL A 50 -0.30 2.63 -3.35
N ARG A 51 0.60 2.87 -2.40
CA ARG A 51 2.04 2.68 -2.58
C ARG A 51 2.49 1.48 -1.77
N VAL A 52 3.20 0.56 -2.40
CA VAL A 52 3.69 -0.69 -1.79
C VAL A 52 5.19 -0.55 -1.48
N GLY A 53 5.69 -1.25 -0.48
CA GLY A 53 7.12 -1.25 -0.14
C GLY A 53 7.60 -0.03 0.65
N VAL A 54 6.68 0.72 1.28
CA VAL A 54 6.96 2.04 1.88
C VAL A 54 7.72 1.97 3.21
N ARG A 55 7.73 0.80 3.87
CA ARG A 55 8.51 0.57 5.08
C ARG A 55 9.37 -0.67 4.84
N GLY A 56 10.70 -0.54 4.98
CA GLY A 56 11.71 -1.57 4.70
C GLY A 56 11.68 -2.84 5.57
N ARG A 57 10.51 -3.20 6.12
CA ARG A 57 10.27 -4.51 6.72
C ARG A 57 9.65 -5.45 5.69
N ALA A 58 10.18 -6.65 5.79
CA ALA A 58 10.15 -7.73 4.84
C ALA A 58 8.93 -8.64 4.83
N GLU A 59 8.28 -8.75 5.99
CA GLU A 59 7.27 -9.76 6.23
C GLU A 59 5.92 -9.24 5.73
N ALA A 60 5.67 -9.46 4.44
CA ALA A 60 4.63 -8.83 3.63
C ALA A 60 4.84 -7.31 3.46
N PRO A 61 4.78 -6.79 2.22
CA PRO A 61 5.09 -5.41 1.96
C PRO A 61 4.10 -4.49 2.66
N ASN A 62 4.63 -3.60 3.48
CA ASN A 62 3.84 -2.51 4.05
C ASN A 62 3.41 -1.57 2.92
N TYR A 63 2.21 -1.02 3.06
CA TYR A 63 1.65 -0.13 2.06
C TYR A 63 1.16 1.17 2.70
N LEU A 64 1.11 2.22 1.91
CA LEU A 64 0.60 3.53 2.26
C LEU A 64 -0.57 3.82 1.35
N ILE A 65 -1.66 4.32 1.92
CA ILE A 65 -2.75 4.91 1.13
C ILE A 65 -2.56 6.42 1.14
N GLU A 66 -2.63 6.99 -0.05
CA GLU A 66 -2.55 8.41 -0.28
C GLU A 66 -3.77 8.84 -1.10
N TYR A 67 -4.18 10.10 -0.94
CA TYR A 67 -5.24 10.69 -1.75
C TYR A 67 -4.79 12.03 -2.31
N VAL A 68 -5.34 12.39 -3.46
CA VAL A 68 -5.10 13.67 -4.11
C VAL A 68 -6.22 14.61 -3.73
N ARG A 69 -5.85 15.76 -3.19
CA ARG A 69 -6.78 16.86 -2.95
C ARG A 69 -6.48 17.98 -3.93
N GLU A 70 -7.50 18.40 -4.65
CA GLU A 70 -7.45 19.60 -5.50
C GLU A 70 -7.95 20.80 -4.69
N ASP A 71 -7.16 21.88 -4.64
CA ASP A 71 -7.61 23.13 -4.08
C ASP A 71 -8.59 23.82 -5.04
N ALA A 72 -9.79 24.16 -4.55
CA ALA A 72 -10.85 24.70 -5.40
C ALA A 72 -10.54 26.10 -5.97
N LYS A 73 -9.63 26.86 -5.35
CA LYS A 73 -9.27 28.22 -5.77
C LYS A 73 -8.07 28.21 -6.72
N THR A 74 -7.03 27.44 -6.39
CA THR A 74 -5.78 27.43 -7.16
C THR A 74 -5.73 26.30 -8.20
N ARG A 75 -6.64 25.33 -8.11
CA ARG A 75 -6.62 24.04 -8.84
C ARG A 75 -5.34 23.24 -8.62
N GLU A 76 -4.60 23.55 -7.57
CA GLU A 76 -3.37 22.84 -7.23
C GLU A 76 -3.73 21.45 -6.68
N ARG A 77 -3.06 20.43 -7.20
CA ARG A 77 -3.22 19.04 -6.75
C ARG A 77 -2.09 18.70 -5.79
N THR A 78 -2.46 18.36 -4.57
CA THR A 78 -1.50 17.94 -3.53
C THR A 78 -1.82 16.52 -3.08
N THR A 79 -0.77 15.71 -2.92
CA THR A 79 -0.88 14.35 -2.41
C THR A 79 -0.80 14.37 -0.89
N HIS A 80 -1.79 13.77 -0.23
CA HIS A 80 -1.88 13.64 1.22
C HIS A 80 -1.82 12.18 1.61
N GLN A 81 -1.17 11.89 2.74
CA GLN A 81 -1.11 10.54 3.29
C GLN A 81 -2.35 10.29 4.17
N ASP A 82 -3.10 9.22 3.88
CA ASP A 82 -4.19 8.75 4.76
C ASP A 82 -3.59 7.98 5.95
N ALA A 83 -2.99 6.83 5.67
CA ALA A 83 -2.37 5.99 6.68
C ALA A 83 -1.42 4.95 6.09
N ALA A 84 -0.41 4.58 6.87
CA ALA A 84 0.49 3.46 6.58
C ALA A 84 0.00 2.19 7.29
N TYR A 85 -0.05 1.09 6.55
CA TYR A 85 -0.58 -0.19 6.99
C TYR A 85 0.52 -1.27 6.99
N SER A 86 0.46 -2.16 7.99
CA SER A 86 1.41 -3.25 8.12
C SER A 86 0.98 -4.44 7.27
N GLY A 87 1.77 -4.83 6.27
CA GLY A 87 1.45 -6.02 5.46
C GLY A 87 1.43 -7.30 6.30
N SER A 88 2.29 -7.36 7.32
CA SER A 88 2.42 -8.49 8.24
C SER A 88 1.15 -8.83 9.03
N THR A 89 0.23 -7.87 9.21
CA THR A 89 -1.03 -8.09 9.94
C THR A 89 -2.12 -8.72 9.06
N HIS A 90 -1.83 -8.96 7.78
CA HIS A 90 -2.72 -9.68 6.86
C HIS A 90 -2.38 -11.18 6.76
N ARG A 91 -1.39 -11.64 7.55
CA ARG A 91 -1.03 -13.06 7.71
C ARG A 91 -2.10 -13.83 8.47
#